data_AF-A0A3M1E2B7-F1
#
_entry.id   AF-A0A3M1E2B7-F1
#
_cell.length_a   1.000
_cell.length_b   1.000
_cell.length_c   1.000
_cell.angle_alpha   90.00
_cell.angle_beta   90.00
_cell.angle_gamma   90.00
#
_symmetry.space_group_name_H-M   'P 1'
#
loop_
_entity.id
_entity.type
_entity.pdbx_description
1 polymer ?
#
loop_
_entity_poly.entity_id
_entity_poly.type
_entity_poly.pdbx_seq_one_letter_code
_entity_poly.pdbx_strand_id
1 'polypeptide(L)'
;MAPYTQKNVEWRRHRAMRPEEIIKEVKQLQLTEKLTIVESIWDSIAEDNATLPMPEWQKAELDKRLATYRTNPGNLHPATEVHEQLRRDYK
;
A
#
# COMPACT_ATOMS: atom_id res chain seq x y z
N MET A 1 -21.23 47.61 -27.47
CA MET A 1 -20.69 46.23 -27.48
C MET A 1 -20.68 45.71 -26.06
N ALA A 2 -21.53 44.73 -25.74
CA ALA A 2 -21.66 44.17 -24.40
C ALA A 2 -20.52 43.17 -24.12
N PRO A 3 -19.97 43.10 -22.88
CA PRO A 3 -18.97 42.09 -22.53
C PRO A 3 -19.63 40.72 -22.41
N TYR A 4 -19.05 39.74 -23.10
CA TYR A 4 -19.50 38.35 -23.10
C TYR A 4 -19.34 37.75 -21.69
N THR A 5 -20.45 37.32 -21.11
CA THR A 5 -20.52 36.62 -19.83
C THR A 5 -20.18 35.14 -20.04
N GLN A 6 -18.97 34.72 -19.65
CA GLN A 6 -18.70 33.29 -19.49
C GLN A 6 -19.06 32.88 -18.06
N LYS A 7 -20.34 32.54 -17.86
CA LYS A 7 -20.77 31.70 -16.73
C LYS A 7 -20.09 30.33 -16.86
N ASN A 8 -18.86 30.19 -16.37
CA ASN A 8 -18.20 28.90 -16.29
C ASN A 8 -18.11 28.44 -14.83
N VAL A 9 -19.26 27.87 -14.43
CA VAL A 9 -19.39 26.69 -13.57
C VAL A 9 -18.60 26.68 -12.26
N GLU A 10 -19.27 27.17 -11.21
CA GLU A 10 -19.10 26.74 -9.82
C GLU A 10 -19.35 25.22 -9.68
N TRP A 11 -18.43 24.38 -10.15
CA TRP A 11 -18.37 23.02 -9.63
C TRP A 11 -17.88 23.13 -8.20
N ARG A 12 -18.85 23.08 -7.27
CA ARG A 12 -18.70 22.97 -5.83
C ARG A 12 -17.36 22.32 -5.49
N ARG A 13 -16.43 23.11 -4.95
CA ARG A 13 -15.30 22.61 -4.19
C ARG A 13 -15.87 21.87 -2.98
N HIS A 14 -16.29 20.62 -3.16
CA HIS A 14 -16.36 19.68 -2.05
C HIS A 14 -14.94 19.64 -1.53
N ARG A 15 -14.72 20.28 -0.37
CA ARG A 15 -13.42 20.27 0.30
C ARG A 15 -13.00 18.81 0.43
N ALA A 16 -12.00 18.40 -0.34
CA ALA A 16 -11.38 17.10 -0.14
C ALA A 16 -10.83 17.09 1.30
N MET A 17 -11.13 16.03 2.06
CA MET A 17 -10.55 15.89 3.39
C MET A 17 -9.03 15.83 3.25
N ARG A 18 -8.34 16.58 4.12
CA ARG A 18 -6.88 16.51 4.15
C ARG A 18 -6.44 15.16 4.71
N PRO A 19 -5.27 14.62 4.34
CA PRO A 19 -4.77 13.37 4.88
C PRO A 19 -4.76 13.33 6.41
N GLU A 20 -4.46 14.45 7.08
CA GLU A 20 -4.47 14.51 8.55
C GLU A 20 -5.88 14.30 9.13
N GLU A 21 -6.91 14.81 8.43
CA GLU A 21 -8.31 14.68 8.82
C GLU A 21 -8.78 13.23 8.61
N ILE A 22 -8.40 12.59 7.50
CA ILE A 22 -8.68 11.17 7.24
C ILE A 22 -8.07 10.28 8.34
N ILE A 23 -6.80 10.50 8.68
CA ILE A 23 -6.12 9.73 9.74
C ILE A 23 -6.82 9.93 11.09
N LYS A 24 -7.31 11.14 11.38
CA LYS A 24 -8.04 11.42 12.62
C LYS A 24 -9.32 10.60 12.70
N GLU A 25 -10.10 10.53 11.63
CA GLU A 25 -11.33 9.73 11.58
C GLU A 25 -11.04 8.23 11.67
N VAL A 26 -10.05 7.73 10.92
CA VAL A 26 -9.63 6.31 10.96
C VAL A 26 -9.23 5.88 12.36
N LYS A 27 -8.59 6.75 13.15
CA LYS A 27 -8.20 6.45 14.55
C LYS A 27 -9.40 6.13 15.46
N GLN A 28 -10.58 6.68 15.19
CA GLN A 28 -11.79 6.47 15.99
C GLN A 28 -12.49 5.13 15.70
N LEU A 29 -12.14 4.45 14.60
CA LEU A 29 -12.77 3.22 14.18
C LEU A 29 -12.37 2.00 15.03
N GLN A 30 -13.22 0.98 15.01
CA GLN A 30 -12.89 -0.33 15.57
C GLN A 30 -11.80 -1.02 14.75
N LEU A 31 -11.12 -2.01 15.35
CA LEU A 31 -10.01 -2.70 14.70
C LEU A 31 -10.41 -3.28 13.33
N THR A 32 -11.56 -3.95 13.25
CA THR A 32 -12.03 -4.57 12.00
C THR A 32 -12.18 -3.54 10.87
N GLU A 33 -12.79 -2.38 11.16
CA GLU A 33 -12.99 -1.31 10.18
C GLU A 33 -11.65 -0.71 9.73
N LYS A 34 -10.70 -0.53 10.66
CA LYS A 34 -9.34 -0.08 10.33
C LYS A 34 -8.66 -1.04 9.36
N LEU A 35 -8.77 -2.35 9.61
CA LEU A 35 -8.18 -3.38 8.77
C LEU A 35 -8.80 -3.37 7.36
N THR A 36 -10.11 -3.23 7.25
CA THR A 36 -10.80 -3.11 5.96
C THR A 36 -10.35 -1.89 5.15
N ILE A 37 -10.15 -0.74 5.81
CA ILE A 37 -9.64 0.46 5.12
C ILE A 37 -8.21 0.25 4.63
N VAL A 38 -7.37 -0.37 5.47
CA VAL A 38 -5.97 -0.67 5.11
C VAL A 38 -5.91 -1.61 3.91
N GLU A 39 -6.73 -2.66 3.88
CA GLU A 39 -6.86 -3.59 2.75
C GLU A 39 -7.30 -2.86 1.47
N SER A 40 -8.37 -2.07 1.53
CA SER A 40 -8.87 -1.33 0.37
C SER A 40 -7.85 -0.33 -0.19
N ILE A 41 -7.04 0.30 0.66
CA ILE A 41 -5.95 1.18 0.21
C ILE A 41 -4.85 0.37 -0.48
N TRP A 42 -4.49 -0.80 0.08
CA TRP A 42 -3.50 -1.67 -0.56
C TRP A 42 -3.96 -2.18 -1.91
N ASP A 43 -5.22 -2.59 -2.04
CA ASP A 43 -5.80 -3.01 -3.32
C ASP A 43 -5.74 -1.87 -4.34
N SER A 44 -6.14 -0.65 -3.96
CA SER A 44 -6.08 0.51 -4.85
C SER A 44 -4.65 0.84 -5.32
N ILE A 45 -3.64 0.71 -4.44
CA ILE A 45 -2.24 0.93 -4.81
C ILE A 45 -1.77 -0.15 -5.79
N ALA A 46 -2.16 -1.40 -5.58
CA ALA A 46 -1.82 -2.50 -6.46
C ALA A 46 -2.50 -2.35 -7.84
N GLU A 47 -3.76 -1.90 -7.87
CA GLU A 47 -4.52 -1.65 -9.10
C GLU A 47 -3.92 -0.51 -9.95
N ASP A 48 -3.51 0.59 -9.30
CA ASP A 48 -2.92 1.75 -9.97
C ASP A 48 -1.65 1.36 -10.76
N ASN A 49 -1.00 0.23 -10.40
CA ASN A 49 0.20 -0.30 -11.07
C ASN A 49 1.27 0.78 -11.30
N ALA A 50 1.29 1.81 -10.44
CA ALA A 50 2.23 2.91 -10.52
C ALA A 50 3.64 2.32 -10.44
N THR A 51 4.39 2.43 -11.53
CA THR A 51 5.71 1.85 -11.61
C THR A 51 6.64 2.66 -10.73
N LEU A 52 6.85 2.20 -9.50
CA LEU A 52 7.85 2.79 -8.62
C LEU A 52 9.22 2.56 -9.26
N PRO A 53 9.98 3.62 -9.60
CA PRO A 53 11.29 3.44 -10.18
C PRO A 53 12.18 2.73 -9.14
N MET A 54 12.64 1.52 -9.47
CA MET A 54 13.55 0.76 -8.63
C MET A 54 14.97 1.29 -8.86
N PRO A 55 15.60 1.94 -7.85
CA PRO A 55 16.98 2.38 -7.98
C PRO A 55 17.92 1.22 -8.23
N GLU A 56 19.00 1.46 -8.97
CA GLU A 56 19.92 0.40 -9.40
C GLU A 56 20.57 -0.33 -8.22
N TRP A 57 20.81 0.37 -7.11
CA TRP A 57 21.35 -0.24 -5.89
C TRP A 57 20.41 -1.28 -5.28
N GLN A 58 19.08 -1.12 -5.42
CA GLN A 58 18.11 -2.10 -4.93
C GLN A 58 18.15 -3.37 -5.78
N LYS A 59 18.23 -3.23 -7.12
CA LYS A 59 18.39 -4.38 -8.03
C LYS A 59 19.67 -5.15 -7.74
N ALA A 60 20.79 -4.44 -7.61
CA ALA A 60 22.08 -5.04 -7.31
C ALA A 60 22.08 -5.80 -5.97
N GLU A 61 21.41 -5.27 -4.94
CA GLU A 61 21.26 -5.96 -3.65
C GLU A 61 20.35 -7.19 -3.77
N LEU A 62 19.27 -7.13 -4.55
CA LEU A 62 18.41 -8.30 -4.82
C LEU A 62 19.17 -9.40 -5.56
N ASP A 63 19.94 -9.06 -6.60
CA ASP A 63 20.76 -10.01 -7.35
C ASP A 63 21.81 -10.68 -6.46
N LYS A 64 22.47 -9.89 -5.61
CA LYS A 64 23.43 -10.39 -4.62
C LYS A 64 22.77 -11.38 -3.66
N ARG A 65 21.62 -11.04 -3.07
CA ARG A 65 20.89 -11.91 -2.14
C ARG A 65 20.44 -13.20 -2.81
N LEU A 66 19.96 -13.12 -4.05
CA LEU A 66 19.55 -14.29 -4.82
C LEU A 66 20.74 -15.22 -5.13
N ALA A 67 21.90 -14.66 -5.49
CA ALA A 67 23.11 -15.42 -5.70
C ALA A 67 23.60 -16.10 -4.41
N THR A 68 23.55 -15.39 -3.27
CA THR A 68 23.85 -15.97 -1.96
C THR A 68 22.89 -17.11 -1.63
N TYR A 69 21.57 -16.92 -1.79
CA TYR A 69 20.58 -17.97 -1.54
C TYR A 69 20.82 -19.22 -2.41
N ARG A 70 21.15 -19.05 -3.69
CA ARG A 70 21.41 -20.18 -4.62
C ARG A 70 22.66 -20.98 -4.26
N THR A 71 23.67 -20.34 -3.68
CA THR A 71 24.95 -20.96 -3.35
C THR A 71 24.99 -21.50 -1.92
N ASN A 72 24.30 -20.83 -1.00
CA ASN A 72 24.13 -21.26 0.38
C ASN A 72 22.78 -20.73 0.91
N PRO A 73 21.72 -21.54 0.85
CA PRO A 73 20.41 -21.12 1.32
C PRO A 73 20.38 -20.87 2.84
N GLY A 74 21.37 -21.33 3.61
CA GLY A 74 21.36 -21.21 5.06
C GLY A 74 20.20 -21.96 5.72
N ASN A 75 19.85 -21.58 6.94
CA ASN A 75 18.71 -22.14 7.68
C ASN A 75 17.42 -21.38 7.31
N LEU A 76 16.90 -21.63 6.12
CA LEU A 76 15.59 -21.13 5.72
C LEU A 76 14.53 -22.20 6.04
N HIS A 77 13.39 -21.73 6.53
CA HIS A 77 12.22 -22.59 6.70
C HIS A 77 11.30 -22.44 5.48
N PRO A 78 10.79 -23.54 4.92
CA PRO A 78 9.68 -23.49 3.98
C PRO A 78 8.53 -22.66 4.57
N ALA A 79 7.96 -21.75 3.78
CA ALA A 79 6.86 -20.91 4.23
C ALA A 79 5.68 -21.76 4.75
N THR A 80 5.42 -22.90 4.11
CA THR A 80 4.42 -23.88 4.56
C THR A 80 4.69 -24.37 5.98
N GLU A 81 5.93 -24.71 6.32
CA GLU A 81 6.32 -25.18 7.65
C GLU A 81 6.07 -24.11 8.72
N VAL A 82 6.50 -22.87 8.45
CA VAL A 82 6.31 -21.73 9.37
C VAL A 82 4.82 -21.44 9.56
N HIS A 83 4.03 -21.42 8.48
CA HIS A 83 2.60 -21.13 8.55
C HIS A 83 1.83 -22.24 9.28
N GLU A 84 2.18 -23.50 9.05
CA GLU A 84 1.62 -24.63 9.79
C GLU A 84 1.96 -24.55 11.28
N GLN A 85 3.20 -24.17 11.61
CA GLN A 85 3.61 -23.98 13.00
C GLN A 85 2.79 -22.87 13.68
N LEU A 86 2.72 -21.68 13.09
CA LEU A 86 1.96 -20.56 13.65
C LEU A 86 0.49 -20.91 13.87
N ARG A 87 -0.15 -21.65 12.95
CA ARG A 87 -1.54 -22.09 13.12
C ARG A 87 -1.74 -23.11 14.24
N ARG A 88 -0.72 -23.92 14.55
CA ARG A 88 -0.75 -24.83 15.71
C ARG A 88 -0.57 -24.07 17.02
N ASP A 89 0.35 -23.11 17.05
CA ASP A 89 0.78 -22.44 18.28
C ASP A 89 -0.25 -21.39 18.77
N TYR A 90 -1.04 -20.82 17.86
CA TYR A 90 -2.00 -19.74 18.15
C TYR A 90 -3.46 -20.13 17.87
N LYS A 91 -3.81 -21.40 18.11
CA LYS A 91 -5.17 -21.91 17.94
C LYS A 91 -6.05 -21.66 19.15
#